data_AF-A0A395WAP4-F1
#
_entry.id   AF-A0A395WAP4-F1
#
_cell.length_a   1.000
_cell.length_b   1.000
_cell.length_c   1.000
_cell.angle_alpha   90.00
_cell.angle_beta   90.00
_cell.angle_gamma   90.00
#
_symmetry.space_group_name_H-M   'P 1'
#
loop_
_entity.id
_entity.type
_entity.pdbx_description
1 polymer ?
#
loop_
_entity_poly.entity_id
_entity_poly.type
_entity_poly.pdbx_seq_one_letter_code
_entity_poly.pdbx_strand_id
1 'polypeptide(L)'
;MKQIRKYRDFYNNIKYRTNVFEWYPFKENAKLLYVGDSAILESYFLQRFKCCTTSLSNLDTLNDSTFDYIIVDGEFDCMDDKETALCDLLHKLDLEGQLILLTNNKLALRYFAGVKEFESDEFFGNLKKHTNLYSKNQWDTLFSKLKVHAQYYYPYPDYFLTTQVLSDEWLTGNINLEYEDCHEFRYCFFNENIALQSLVESGDFATFSNSFMIILSNHKSNIIYSKISSERKDNFKICTSILKDQDTYRVEKIALDPSGISHFERIHQFYKATKHNDLFYYCPVQLEKNTLIFDFIKGENLESIVNGYVKHDQLDKIIEIMDLLYKINTCGDIVDFKVNQEFMDVFGKQDESLLLDQKCIRFCDIDVILENVILTQNHTYSILDYEWVFDCTIPVSFIMYRAILHSIALSKLNEEEIEKIYLRYGITEELKTLYLSMEENFQHYVSDEKISDYYNKSRMYLLDLHKEEEKDLLDIIVNGQKNTLFNSKQMHYETNVENQDVNIEFGKKSILKLNSIKMNGDLISDFKTNASFVINDDYYFIETPKIYVPNQKSGLLEIDFFMYYYGEDCIDNIINLIDTNHRLNQELSEIKESKIYRLTKNKI
;
A
#
# COMPACT_ATOMS: atom_id res chain seq x y z
N MET A 1 -8.62 1.10 27.45
CA MET A 1 -9.80 0.20 27.47
C MET A 1 -10.80 0.43 26.34
N LYS A 2 -11.40 1.63 26.15
CA LYS A 2 -12.35 1.85 25.02
C LYS A 2 -11.71 1.72 23.63
N GLN A 3 -10.47 2.21 23.46
CA GLN A 3 -9.75 2.20 22.18
C GLN A 3 -9.18 0.81 21.85
N ILE A 4 -8.56 0.14 22.83
CA ILE A 4 -8.15 -1.29 22.75
C ILE A 4 -9.31 -2.18 22.31
N ARG A 5 -10.50 -2.02 22.92
CA ARG A 5 -11.70 -2.77 22.55
C ARG A 5 -12.10 -2.52 21.09
N LYS A 6 -11.95 -1.29 20.60
CA LYS A 6 -12.24 -0.93 19.21
C LYS A 6 -11.32 -1.62 18.22
N TYR A 7 -10.02 -1.73 18.50
CA TYR A 7 -9.09 -2.43 17.61
C TYR A 7 -9.33 -3.94 17.59
N ARG A 8 -9.58 -4.55 18.75
CA ARG A 8 -9.98 -5.97 18.82
C ARG A 8 -11.29 -6.22 18.05
N ASP A 9 -12.28 -5.33 18.20
CA ASP A 9 -13.53 -5.41 17.44
C ASP A 9 -13.26 -5.27 15.93
N PHE A 10 -12.36 -4.39 15.50
CA PHE A 10 -11.98 -4.26 14.08
C PHE A 10 -11.39 -5.56 13.53
N TYR A 11 -10.36 -6.11 14.20
CA TYR A 11 -9.71 -7.34 13.75
C TYR A 11 -10.60 -8.58 13.82
N ASN A 12 -11.58 -8.60 14.72
CA ASN A 12 -12.57 -9.68 14.78
C ASN A 12 -13.62 -9.62 13.67
N ASN A 13 -13.69 -8.52 12.90
CA ASN A 13 -14.67 -8.32 11.84
C ASN A 13 -14.03 -8.15 10.45
N ILE A 14 -12.71 -8.27 10.31
CA ILE A 14 -12.01 -8.14 9.03
C ILE A 14 -11.65 -9.51 8.45
N LYS A 15 -12.02 -9.76 7.19
CA LYS A 15 -11.78 -11.05 6.52
C LYS A 15 -10.30 -11.46 6.47
N TYR A 16 -9.39 -10.48 6.44
CA TYR A 16 -7.94 -10.70 6.39
C TYR A 16 -7.39 -11.40 7.65
N ARG A 17 -8.16 -11.44 8.74
CA ARG A 17 -7.71 -12.05 10.00
C ARG A 17 -7.33 -13.52 9.88
N THR A 18 -7.94 -14.27 8.97
CA THR A 18 -7.67 -15.69 8.77
C THR A 18 -6.42 -15.95 7.92
N ASN A 19 -5.94 -14.95 7.16
CA ASN A 19 -4.82 -15.10 6.22
C ASN A 19 -3.53 -15.62 6.86
N VAL A 20 -3.30 -15.31 8.14
CA VAL A 20 -2.14 -15.81 8.89
C VAL A 20 -2.08 -17.34 8.95
N PHE A 21 -3.19 -18.03 8.67
CA PHE A 21 -3.29 -19.49 8.67
C PHE A 21 -3.58 -20.10 7.30
N GLU A 22 -3.98 -19.34 6.27
CA GLU A 22 -4.39 -19.89 4.97
C GLU A 22 -3.26 -20.58 4.20
N TRP A 23 -2.01 -20.19 4.47
CA TRP A 23 -0.82 -20.80 3.89
C TRP A 23 -0.35 -22.05 4.64
N TYR A 24 -0.86 -22.28 5.85
CA TYR A 24 -0.31 -23.29 6.75
C TYR A 24 -0.91 -24.68 6.47
N PRO A 25 -0.07 -25.72 6.27
CA PRO A 25 -0.54 -27.04 5.83
C PRO A 25 -1.04 -27.88 7.01
N PHE A 26 -2.18 -27.51 7.59
CA PHE A 26 -2.80 -28.30 8.65
C PHE A 26 -3.19 -29.72 8.17
N LYS A 27 -2.99 -30.72 9.01
CA LYS A 27 -3.48 -32.09 8.76
C LYS A 27 -5.01 -32.12 8.78
N GLU A 28 -5.59 -32.82 7.80
CA GLU A 28 -7.04 -33.08 7.77
C GLU A 28 -7.49 -33.81 9.05
N ASN A 29 -8.66 -33.45 9.59
CA ASN A 29 -9.29 -34.06 10.77
C ASN A 29 -8.48 -33.98 12.08
N ALA A 30 -7.50 -33.09 12.17
CA ALA A 30 -6.69 -32.88 13.36
C ALA A 30 -7.51 -32.34 14.55
N LYS A 31 -7.04 -32.65 15.77
CA LYS A 31 -7.51 -32.04 17.01
C LYS A 31 -6.74 -30.74 17.25
N LEU A 32 -7.49 -29.65 17.38
CA LEU A 32 -6.91 -28.32 17.53
C LEU A 32 -7.39 -27.69 18.85
N LEU A 33 -6.46 -27.15 19.62
CA LEU A 33 -6.76 -26.26 20.74
C LEU A 33 -6.46 -24.82 20.32
N TYR A 34 -7.49 -23.99 20.28
CA TYR A 34 -7.36 -22.57 20.05
C TYR A 34 -7.40 -21.82 21.39
N VAL A 35 -6.36 -21.04 21.68
CA VAL A 35 -6.22 -20.25 22.91
C VAL A 35 -6.20 -18.77 22.53
N GLY A 36 -7.34 -18.10 22.70
CA GLY A 36 -7.52 -16.69 22.30
C GLY A 36 -8.99 -16.27 22.27
N ASP A 37 -9.24 -14.99 21.99
CA ASP A 37 -10.58 -14.37 22.02
C ASP A 37 -11.11 -13.94 20.64
N SER A 38 -10.40 -14.27 19.55
CA SER A 38 -10.83 -13.89 18.20
C SER A 38 -11.99 -14.74 17.67
N ALA A 39 -13.18 -14.15 17.60
CA ALA A 39 -14.40 -14.83 17.14
C ALA A 39 -14.33 -15.32 15.69
N ILE A 40 -13.67 -14.57 14.80
CA ILE A 40 -13.51 -14.97 13.40
C ILE A 40 -12.57 -16.17 13.26
N LEU A 41 -11.49 -16.24 14.04
CA LEU A 41 -10.60 -17.39 14.07
C LEU A 41 -11.25 -18.61 14.72
N GLU A 42 -11.99 -18.41 15.81
CA GLU A 42 -12.76 -19.50 16.42
C GLU A 42 -13.71 -20.13 15.40
N SER A 43 -14.47 -19.30 14.67
CA SER A 43 -15.33 -19.77 13.58
C SER A 43 -14.54 -20.47 12.47
N TYR A 44 -13.40 -19.90 12.06
CA TYR A 44 -12.51 -20.49 11.05
C TYR A 44 -12.05 -21.91 11.41
N PHE A 45 -11.63 -22.11 12.66
CA PHE A 45 -11.13 -23.39 13.15
C PHE A 45 -12.26 -24.40 13.42
N LEU A 46 -13.39 -23.97 14.00
CA LEU A 46 -14.54 -24.85 14.25
C LEU A 46 -15.14 -25.44 12.96
N GLN A 47 -15.04 -24.72 11.84
CA GLN A 47 -15.49 -25.21 10.54
C GLN A 47 -14.54 -26.25 9.90
N ARG A 48 -13.27 -26.27 10.31
CA ARG A 48 -12.20 -27.05 9.67
C ARG A 48 -11.68 -28.22 10.51
N PHE A 49 -11.79 -28.14 11.84
CA PHE A 49 -11.11 -29.06 12.76
C PHE A 49 -12.02 -29.54 13.89
N LYS A 50 -11.57 -30.59 14.59
CA LYS A 50 -12.10 -30.92 15.92
C LYS A 50 -11.49 -29.94 16.91
N CYS A 51 -12.09 -28.76 17.02
CA CYS A 51 -11.55 -27.61 17.72
C CYS A 51 -12.15 -27.44 19.12
N CYS A 52 -11.28 -27.18 20.10
CA CYS A 52 -11.64 -26.69 21.44
C CYS A 52 -11.10 -25.26 21.60
N THR A 53 -11.87 -24.36 22.20
CA THR A 53 -11.48 -22.97 22.44
C THR A 53 -11.31 -22.71 23.95
N THR A 54 -10.29 -21.98 24.36
CA THR A 54 -10.06 -21.57 25.75
C THR A 54 -9.23 -20.28 25.85
N SER A 55 -8.90 -19.87 27.08
CA SER A 55 -7.87 -18.86 27.39
C SER A 55 -6.73 -19.49 28.18
N LEU A 56 -5.55 -18.84 28.24
CA LEU A 56 -4.43 -19.38 29.02
C LEU A 56 -4.78 -19.58 30.50
N SER A 57 -5.59 -18.68 31.06
CA SER A 57 -6.07 -18.74 32.44
C SER A 57 -6.97 -19.93 32.77
N ASN A 58 -7.51 -20.61 31.75
CA ASN A 58 -8.47 -21.71 31.90
C ASN A 58 -7.94 -23.05 31.38
N LEU A 59 -6.64 -23.18 31.10
CA LEU A 59 -6.03 -24.40 30.56
C LEU A 59 -6.27 -25.65 31.45
N ASP A 60 -6.30 -25.47 32.78
CA ASP A 60 -6.50 -26.55 33.74
C ASP A 60 -7.91 -27.16 33.70
N THR A 61 -8.89 -26.44 33.12
CA THR A 61 -10.29 -26.88 33.04
C THR A 61 -10.54 -27.86 31.90
N LEU A 62 -9.56 -28.05 31.01
CA LEU A 62 -9.66 -28.93 29.85
C LEU A 62 -9.48 -30.39 30.24
N ASN A 63 -10.49 -31.22 29.95
CA ASN A 63 -10.48 -32.66 30.21
C ASN A 63 -9.77 -33.48 29.12
N ASP A 64 -9.52 -32.90 27.94
CA ASP A 64 -8.83 -33.58 26.84
C ASP A 64 -7.35 -33.77 27.15
N SER A 65 -6.81 -34.93 26.76
CA SER A 65 -5.44 -35.31 27.12
C SER A 65 -4.37 -34.63 26.26
N THR A 66 -4.58 -34.53 24.94
CA THR A 66 -3.56 -34.09 23.97
C THR A 66 -4.16 -33.57 22.65
N PHE A 67 -3.41 -32.69 21.96
CA PHE A 67 -3.80 -32.04 20.71
C PHE A 67 -2.71 -32.14 19.62
N ASP A 68 -3.12 -32.28 18.35
CA ASP A 68 -2.23 -32.24 17.19
C ASP A 68 -1.70 -30.82 16.94
N TYR A 69 -2.56 -29.82 17.19
CA TYR A 69 -2.22 -28.40 17.06
C TYR A 69 -2.69 -27.63 18.27
N ILE A 70 -1.83 -26.78 18.80
CA ILE A 70 -2.20 -25.77 19.79
C ILE A 70 -1.85 -24.41 19.20
N ILE A 71 -2.81 -23.50 19.16
CA ILE A 71 -2.63 -22.14 18.64
C ILE A 71 -2.85 -21.16 19.79
N VAL A 72 -1.88 -20.29 20.05
CA VAL A 72 -2.00 -19.23 21.04
C VAL A 72 -1.98 -17.89 20.33
N ASP A 73 -3.12 -17.19 20.38
CA ASP A 73 -3.33 -15.93 19.68
C ASP A 73 -3.17 -14.73 20.61
N GLY A 74 -2.00 -14.09 20.60
CA GLY A 74 -1.75 -12.83 21.31
C GLY A 74 -1.76 -12.90 22.84
N GLU A 75 -2.21 -14.00 23.46
CA GLU A 75 -2.35 -14.14 24.91
C GLU A 75 -1.01 -13.97 25.67
N PHE A 76 0.11 -14.35 25.04
CA PHE A 76 1.43 -14.17 25.62
C PHE A 76 1.86 -12.70 25.69
N ASP A 77 1.31 -11.80 24.88
CA ASP A 77 1.68 -10.38 24.88
C ASP A 77 1.28 -9.68 26.18
N CYS A 78 0.31 -10.24 26.92
CA CYS A 78 -0.19 -9.70 28.18
C CYS A 78 0.29 -10.48 29.42
N MET A 79 1.01 -11.59 29.24
CA MET A 79 1.35 -12.52 30.32
C MET A 79 2.75 -12.28 30.89
N ASP A 80 2.87 -12.24 32.23
CA ASP A 80 4.16 -12.12 32.91
C ASP A 80 4.94 -13.45 32.91
N ASP A 81 4.31 -14.54 33.39
CA ASP A 81 4.93 -15.86 33.54
C ASP A 81 4.77 -16.73 32.29
N LYS A 82 5.51 -16.37 31.24
CA LYS A 82 5.48 -17.10 29.96
C LYS A 82 6.04 -18.51 30.05
N GLU A 83 6.99 -18.75 30.95
CA GLU A 83 7.70 -20.03 31.03
C GLU A 83 6.78 -21.14 31.56
N THR A 84 6.06 -20.88 32.65
CA THR A 84 5.11 -21.85 33.22
C THR A 84 4.00 -22.14 32.22
N ALA A 85 3.36 -21.12 31.66
CA ALA A 85 2.28 -21.29 30.69
C ALA A 85 2.74 -22.06 29.43
N LEU A 86 3.95 -21.79 28.95
CA LEU A 86 4.52 -22.53 27.82
C LEU A 86 4.77 -24.00 28.17
N CYS A 87 5.26 -24.30 29.38
CA CYS A 87 5.37 -25.68 29.86
C CYS A 87 4.00 -26.38 29.87
N ASP A 88 2.95 -25.75 30.39
CA ASP A 88 1.62 -26.34 30.48
C ASP A 88 1.03 -26.67 29.11
N LEU A 89 1.23 -25.79 28.12
CA LEU A 89 0.83 -26.03 26.73
C LEU A 89 1.59 -27.20 26.12
N LEU A 90 2.91 -27.27 26.32
CA LEU A 90 3.74 -28.36 25.81
C LEU A 90 3.33 -29.73 26.38
N HIS A 91 2.87 -29.80 27.63
CA HIS A 91 2.34 -31.04 28.22
C HIS A 91 1.01 -31.50 27.60
N LYS A 92 0.26 -30.59 26.95
CA LYS A 92 -0.98 -30.89 26.24
C LYS A 92 -0.75 -31.14 24.75
N LEU A 93 0.48 -31.06 24.26
CA LEU A 93 0.81 -31.29 22.86
C LEU A 93 1.08 -32.77 22.59
N ASP A 94 0.55 -33.30 21.48
CA ASP A 94 0.92 -34.62 21.01
C ASP A 94 2.40 -34.69 20.62
N LEU A 95 2.98 -35.90 20.61
CA LEU A 95 4.41 -36.12 20.28
C LEU A 95 4.83 -35.55 18.92
N GLU A 96 3.92 -35.63 17.95
CA GLU A 96 4.07 -35.13 16.58
C GLU A 96 3.28 -33.84 16.34
N GLY A 97 2.79 -33.23 17.44
CA GLY A 97 1.98 -32.03 17.43
C GLY A 97 2.82 -30.77 17.25
N GLN A 98 2.14 -29.67 16.97
CA GLN A 98 2.77 -28.36 16.74
C GLN A 98 2.08 -27.29 17.57
N LEU A 99 2.89 -26.54 18.34
CA LEU A 99 2.43 -25.37 19.08
C LEU A 99 2.79 -24.11 18.30
N ILE A 100 1.77 -23.34 17.91
CA ILE A 100 1.89 -22.13 17.09
C ILE A 100 1.56 -20.93 17.97
N LEU A 101 2.48 -19.98 18.04
CA LEU A 101 2.35 -18.75 18.82
C LEU A 101 2.25 -17.54 17.87
N LEU A 102 1.19 -16.75 18.00
CA LEU A 102 1.10 -15.42 17.38
C LEU A 102 1.39 -14.37 18.47
N THR A 103 2.37 -13.50 18.21
CA THR A 103 2.84 -12.53 19.21
C THR A 103 3.36 -11.26 18.56
N ASN A 104 3.09 -10.12 19.19
CA ASN A 104 3.67 -8.84 18.79
C ASN A 104 5.15 -8.76 19.17
N ASN A 105 5.99 -8.24 18.27
CA ASN A 105 7.40 -8.08 18.56
C ASN A 105 7.65 -6.81 19.40
N LYS A 106 8.35 -6.94 20.53
CA LYS A 106 8.79 -5.79 21.32
C LYS A 106 9.57 -4.74 20.53
N LEU A 107 10.36 -5.15 19.54
CA LEU A 107 11.19 -4.27 18.72
C LEU A 107 10.62 -4.02 17.31
N ALA A 108 9.31 -4.23 17.13
CA ALA A 108 8.62 -4.02 15.85
C ALA A 108 8.91 -2.64 15.25
N LEU A 109 9.27 -2.61 13.96
CA LEU A 109 9.58 -1.39 13.22
C LEU A 109 8.42 -0.38 13.25
N ARG A 110 7.17 -0.85 13.19
CA ARG A 110 5.98 0.02 13.21
C ARG A 110 5.96 0.98 14.40
N TYR A 111 6.46 0.57 15.58
CA TYR A 111 6.50 1.45 16.74
C TYR A 111 7.49 2.61 16.54
N PHE A 112 8.61 2.32 15.87
CA PHE A 112 9.57 3.34 15.45
C PHE A 112 9.07 4.16 14.26
N ALA A 113 8.13 3.65 13.47
CA ALA A 113 7.52 4.38 12.36
C ALA A 113 6.43 5.37 12.80
N GLY A 114 6.08 5.41 14.10
CA GLY A 114 5.07 6.32 14.63
C GLY A 114 3.71 5.67 14.88
N VAL A 115 3.66 4.34 15.05
CA VAL A 115 2.47 3.59 15.48
C VAL A 115 2.50 3.39 16.99
N LYS A 116 1.34 3.48 17.64
CA LYS A 116 1.21 3.22 19.08
C LYS A 116 1.33 1.72 19.39
N GLU A 117 1.78 1.40 20.59
CA GLU A 117 1.75 0.01 21.06
C GLU A 117 0.31 -0.40 21.39
N PHE A 118 -0.10 -1.59 20.95
CA PHE A 118 -1.50 -2.01 20.86
C PHE A 118 -2.21 -2.08 22.21
N GLU A 119 -1.58 -2.68 23.22
CA GLU A 119 -2.19 -2.91 24.53
C GLU A 119 -2.14 -1.66 25.42
N SER A 120 -1.08 -0.86 25.32
CA SER A 120 -0.97 0.40 26.07
C SER A 120 -1.62 1.59 25.37
N ASP A 121 -1.81 1.54 24.05
CA ASP A 121 -2.27 2.65 23.20
C ASP A 121 -1.41 3.93 23.36
N GLU A 122 -0.11 3.71 23.58
CA GLU A 122 0.90 4.75 23.75
C GLU A 122 2.04 4.62 22.74
N PHE A 123 2.56 5.76 22.27
CA PHE A 123 3.79 5.77 21.48
C PHE A 123 4.96 5.25 22.32
N PHE A 124 5.76 4.36 21.73
CA PHE A 124 6.88 3.70 22.40
C PHE A 124 6.51 2.93 23.70
N GLY A 125 5.23 2.53 23.85
CA GLY A 125 4.78 1.73 24.99
C GLY A 125 5.54 0.40 25.13
N ASN A 126 6.00 -0.15 24.01
CA ASN A 126 6.83 -1.34 23.89
C ASN A 126 8.23 -1.20 24.54
N LEU A 127 8.72 0.02 24.79
CA LEU A 127 10.02 0.26 25.43
C LEU A 127 9.91 0.56 26.93
N LYS A 128 8.70 0.62 27.48
CA LYS A 128 8.51 0.81 28.93
C LYS A 128 9.12 -0.35 29.71
N LYS A 129 9.59 -0.04 30.93
CA LYS A 129 10.23 -1.02 31.83
C LYS A 129 9.35 -2.25 32.13
N HIS A 130 8.03 -2.09 32.11
CA HIS A 130 7.04 -3.12 32.44
C HIS A 130 6.19 -3.51 31.22
N THR A 131 6.83 -3.78 30.09
CA THR A 131 6.17 -4.42 28.94
C THR A 131 6.26 -5.93 29.05
N ASN A 132 5.19 -6.61 28.65
CA ASN A 132 5.13 -8.07 28.55
C ASN A 132 5.55 -8.57 27.17
N LEU A 133 5.72 -7.69 26.17
CA LEU A 133 6.22 -8.08 24.85
C LEU A 133 7.63 -8.66 24.96
N TYR A 134 7.88 -9.73 24.20
CA TYR A 134 9.21 -10.32 24.04
C TYR A 134 9.78 -9.90 22.68
N SER A 135 11.07 -9.57 22.64
CA SER A 135 11.82 -9.53 21.39
C SER A 135 12.17 -10.97 20.96
N LYS A 136 12.59 -11.14 19.70
CA LYS A 136 13.07 -12.44 19.20
C LYS A 136 14.12 -13.07 20.11
N ASN A 137 15.11 -12.30 20.56
CA ASN A 137 16.16 -12.80 21.46
C ASN A 137 15.62 -13.30 22.81
N GLN A 138 14.55 -12.68 23.34
CA GLN A 138 13.91 -13.13 24.58
C GLN A 138 13.17 -14.44 24.36
N TRP A 139 12.47 -14.59 23.24
CA TRP A 139 11.84 -15.85 22.83
C TRP A 139 12.88 -16.96 22.63
N ASP A 140 13.96 -16.70 21.89
CA ASP A 140 15.05 -17.65 21.66
C ASP A 140 15.71 -18.12 22.97
N THR A 141 15.89 -17.21 23.93
CA THR A 141 16.40 -17.53 25.27
C THR A 141 15.46 -18.47 26.02
N LEU A 142 14.15 -18.21 25.97
CA LEU A 142 13.13 -19.04 26.60
C LEU A 142 13.07 -20.44 25.96
N PHE A 143 13.04 -20.52 24.63
CA PHE A 143 13.01 -21.80 23.92
C PHE A 143 14.28 -22.63 24.15
N SER A 144 15.45 -21.97 24.19
CA SER A 144 16.72 -22.63 24.51
C SER A 144 16.72 -23.19 25.93
N LYS A 145 16.15 -22.46 26.90
CA LYS A 145 16.00 -22.93 28.29
C LYS A 145 15.12 -24.17 28.37
N LEU A 146 14.03 -24.19 27.61
CA LEU A 146 13.07 -25.31 27.54
C LEU A 146 13.52 -26.44 26.59
N LYS A 147 14.61 -26.24 25.83
CA LYS A 147 15.13 -27.19 24.83
C LYS A 147 14.10 -27.56 23.76
N VAL A 148 13.28 -26.60 23.36
CA VAL A 148 12.32 -26.76 22.27
C VAL A 148 12.85 -26.12 21.00
N HIS A 149 12.60 -26.77 19.87
CA HIS A 149 12.97 -26.24 18.56
C HIS A 149 11.87 -25.28 18.07
N ALA A 150 12.27 -24.08 17.68
CA ALA A 150 11.39 -23.02 17.19
C ALA A 150 11.72 -22.66 15.74
N GLN A 151 10.70 -22.59 14.90
CA GLN A 151 10.77 -22.03 13.55
C GLN A 151 9.99 -20.71 13.52
N TYR A 152 10.64 -19.64 13.04
CA TYR A 152 10.04 -18.32 12.95
C TYR A 152 9.48 -18.05 11.57
N TYR A 153 8.29 -17.47 11.57
CA TYR A 153 7.67 -16.83 10.44
C TYR A 153 7.32 -15.39 10.81
N TYR A 154 7.32 -14.52 9.79
CA TYR A 154 7.07 -13.09 9.93
C TYR A 154 5.84 -12.72 9.09
N PRO A 155 4.64 -12.82 9.66
CA PRO A 155 3.44 -12.31 9.01
C PRO A 155 3.56 -10.79 8.80
N TYR A 156 3.16 -10.33 7.61
CA TYR A 156 3.27 -8.93 7.21
C TYR A 156 1.95 -8.41 6.61
N PRO A 157 1.53 -7.17 6.92
CA PRO A 157 2.17 -6.17 7.80
C PRO A 157 2.26 -6.59 9.27
N ASP A 158 1.38 -7.49 9.72
CA ASP A 158 1.45 -8.22 10.99
C ASP A 158 0.56 -9.48 10.95
N TYR A 159 0.42 -10.16 12.08
CA TYR A 159 -0.41 -11.38 12.20
C TYR A 159 -1.92 -11.13 12.19
N PHE A 160 -2.38 -9.88 12.29
CA PHE A 160 -3.79 -9.54 12.22
C PHE A 160 -4.24 -9.33 10.78
N LEU A 161 -3.40 -8.71 9.95
CA LEU A 161 -3.74 -8.29 8.58
C LEU A 161 -2.84 -8.92 7.53
N THR A 162 -2.37 -10.14 7.78
CA THR A 162 -1.38 -10.81 6.96
C THR A 162 -1.75 -10.86 5.48
N THR A 163 -0.88 -10.35 4.62
CA THR A 163 -0.93 -10.54 3.15
C THR A 163 0.26 -11.36 2.65
N GLN A 164 1.34 -11.38 3.42
CA GLN A 164 2.54 -12.14 3.14
C GLN A 164 3.09 -12.75 4.43
N VAL A 165 3.74 -13.90 4.31
CA VAL A 165 4.43 -14.57 5.41
C VAL A 165 5.85 -14.89 4.97
N LEU A 166 6.81 -14.29 5.66
CA LEU A 166 8.23 -14.49 5.41
C LEU A 166 8.84 -15.48 6.41
N SER A 167 10.03 -15.96 6.14
CA SER A 167 10.83 -16.77 7.08
C SER A 167 12.31 -16.39 7.00
N ASP A 168 13.10 -16.86 7.97
CA ASP A 168 14.56 -16.70 7.97
C ASP A 168 15.23 -17.22 6.67
N GLU A 169 14.62 -18.16 5.96
CA GLU A 169 15.16 -18.73 4.73
C GLU A 169 14.82 -17.94 3.45
N TRP A 170 13.90 -16.97 3.55
CA TRP A 170 13.42 -16.20 2.40
C TRP A 170 13.23 -14.71 2.73
N LEU A 171 14.34 -14.02 2.95
CA LEU A 171 14.43 -12.57 3.06
C LEU A 171 15.18 -12.02 1.84
N THR A 172 14.47 -11.86 0.73
CA THR A 172 15.03 -11.39 -0.55
C THR A 172 14.91 -9.87 -0.69
N GLY A 173 15.81 -9.21 -1.41
CA GLY A 173 15.81 -7.75 -1.55
C GLY A 173 14.74 -7.11 -2.45
N ASN A 174 13.67 -7.81 -2.83
CA ASN A 174 12.58 -7.26 -3.67
C ASN A 174 11.20 -7.61 -3.09
N ILE A 175 11.05 -7.57 -1.77
CA ILE A 175 9.72 -7.80 -1.17
C ILE A 175 9.00 -6.46 -1.13
N ASN A 176 7.93 -6.29 -1.91
CA ASN A 176 7.08 -5.11 -1.76
C ASN A 176 6.31 -5.22 -0.44
N LEU A 177 6.81 -4.51 0.57
CA LEU A 177 6.27 -4.47 1.93
C LEU A 177 5.60 -3.11 2.14
N GLU A 178 4.50 -2.87 1.42
CA GLU A 178 3.65 -1.71 1.70
C GLU A 178 2.97 -1.90 3.05
N TYR A 179 3.31 -1.03 3.99
CA TYR A 179 2.78 -1.08 5.34
C TYR A 179 1.44 -0.36 5.43
N GLU A 180 0.41 -1.12 5.77
CA GLU A 180 -0.96 -0.66 5.91
C GLU A 180 -1.43 -0.92 7.35
N ASP A 181 -1.57 0.14 8.15
CA ASP A 181 -1.89 0.06 9.59
C ASP A 181 -3.30 0.57 9.90
N CYS A 182 -3.94 0.07 10.97
CA CYS A 182 -5.34 0.42 11.31
C CYS A 182 -5.49 1.47 12.43
N HIS A 183 -4.42 2.05 12.96
CA HIS A 183 -4.53 3.00 14.09
C HIS A 183 -5.22 4.29 13.67
N GLU A 184 -6.11 4.80 14.53
CA GLU A 184 -6.86 6.05 14.24
C GLU A 184 -5.94 7.25 14.04
N PHE A 185 -4.79 7.27 14.71
CA PHE A 185 -3.81 8.33 14.60
C PHE A 185 -2.41 7.73 14.61
N ARG A 186 -1.63 8.01 13.56
CA ARG A 186 -0.21 7.65 13.48
C ARG A 186 0.60 8.78 12.88
N TYR A 187 1.85 8.88 13.32
CA TYR A 187 2.83 9.68 12.60
C TYR A 187 3.44 8.86 11.48
N CYS A 188 3.90 9.52 10.42
CA CYS A 188 4.82 8.95 9.44
C CYS A 188 6.19 9.58 9.68
N PHE A 189 7.13 8.84 10.25
CA PHE A 189 8.49 9.34 10.51
C PHE A 189 9.47 9.05 9.36
N PHE A 190 9.26 7.96 8.63
CA PHE A 190 10.10 7.54 7.49
C PHE A 190 9.31 6.62 6.57
N ASN A 191 9.82 6.41 5.36
CA ASN A 191 9.27 5.42 4.43
C ASN A 191 9.59 3.99 4.94
N GLU A 192 8.57 3.28 5.42
CA GLU A 192 8.75 1.97 6.03
C GLU A 192 9.27 0.92 5.05
N ASN A 193 8.88 1.00 3.77
CA ASN A 193 9.32 0.04 2.75
C ASN A 193 10.84 0.14 2.52
N ILE A 194 11.37 1.36 2.39
CA ILE A 194 12.82 1.61 2.30
C ILE A 194 13.56 1.12 3.56
N ALA A 195 12.99 1.38 4.74
CA ALA A 195 13.59 0.95 6.00
C ALA A 195 13.61 -0.59 6.14
N LEU A 196 12.51 -1.27 5.79
CA LEU A 196 12.41 -2.73 5.81
C LEU A 196 13.39 -3.37 4.83
N GLN A 197 13.52 -2.81 3.63
CA GLN A 197 14.50 -3.25 2.64
C GLN A 197 15.93 -3.16 3.17
N SER A 198 16.29 -2.05 3.80
CA SER A 198 17.60 -1.87 4.43
C SER A 198 17.86 -2.93 5.53
N LEU A 199 16.84 -3.26 6.33
CA LEU A 199 16.92 -4.30 7.37
C LEU A 199 17.05 -5.71 6.79
N VAL A 200 16.45 -5.99 5.62
CA VAL A 200 16.67 -7.25 4.90
C VAL A 200 18.12 -7.34 4.43
N GLU A 201 18.64 -6.27 3.81
CA GLU A 201 20.01 -6.19 3.31
C GLU A 201 21.07 -6.30 4.42
N SER A 202 20.81 -5.74 5.60
CA SER A 202 21.71 -5.83 6.76
C SER A 202 21.61 -7.15 7.53
N GLY A 203 20.58 -7.96 7.26
CA GLY A 203 20.28 -9.20 8.00
C GLY A 203 19.59 -8.97 9.36
N ASP A 204 19.08 -7.78 9.62
CA ASP A 204 18.42 -7.41 10.89
C ASP A 204 16.89 -7.52 10.86
N PHE A 205 16.28 -7.82 9.70
CA PHE A 205 14.83 -7.85 9.51
C PHE A 205 14.08 -8.63 10.60
N ALA A 206 14.53 -9.85 10.92
CA ALA A 206 13.90 -10.70 11.94
C ALA A 206 13.83 -10.04 13.33
N THR A 207 14.77 -9.15 13.65
CA THR A 207 14.78 -8.40 14.91
C THR A 207 13.69 -7.35 14.95
N PHE A 208 13.36 -6.76 13.80
CA PHE A 208 12.45 -5.61 13.66
C PHE A 208 11.13 -5.94 12.98
N SER A 209 10.87 -7.21 12.62
CA SER A 209 9.58 -7.63 12.09
C SER A 209 8.45 -7.23 13.04
N ASN A 210 7.28 -6.85 12.52
CA ASN A 210 6.24 -6.29 13.38
C ASN A 210 5.64 -7.32 14.35
N SER A 211 5.66 -8.58 13.94
CA SER A 211 5.16 -9.69 14.72
C SER A 211 5.83 -11.00 14.35
N PHE A 212 5.51 -12.04 15.12
CA PHE A 212 5.98 -13.40 14.88
C PHE A 212 4.80 -14.37 14.82
N MET A 213 4.91 -15.33 13.90
CA MET A 213 4.28 -16.65 14.02
C MET A 213 5.38 -17.66 14.32
N ILE A 214 5.41 -18.16 15.55
CA ILE A 214 6.47 -19.06 16.04
C ILE A 214 5.91 -20.46 16.13
N ILE A 215 6.57 -21.42 15.50
CA ILE A 215 6.14 -22.82 15.48
C ILE A 215 7.13 -23.65 16.28
N LEU A 216 6.65 -24.21 17.38
CA LEU A 216 7.38 -25.15 18.22
C LEU A 216 6.98 -26.56 17.81
N SER A 217 7.93 -27.30 17.22
CA SER A 217 7.70 -28.70 16.86
C SER A 217 8.99 -29.47 16.62
N ASN A 218 8.88 -30.79 16.54
CA ASN A 218 10.00 -31.69 16.20
C ASN A 218 10.31 -31.73 14.70
N HIS A 219 9.48 -31.10 13.87
CA HIS A 219 9.63 -31.08 12.41
C HIS A 219 9.89 -29.66 11.92
N LYS A 220 10.64 -29.55 10.82
CA LYS A 220 10.85 -28.28 10.15
C LYS A 220 9.96 -28.22 8.92
N SER A 221 9.16 -27.16 8.81
CA SER A 221 8.37 -26.90 7.60
C SER A 221 9.29 -26.47 6.46
N ASN A 222 8.99 -26.94 5.25
CA ASN A 222 9.70 -26.61 4.01
C ASN A 222 9.14 -25.36 3.31
N ILE A 223 8.00 -24.81 3.78
CA ILE A 223 7.47 -23.54 3.27
C ILE A 223 8.31 -22.41 3.83
N ILE A 224 8.91 -21.61 2.95
CA ILE A 224 9.82 -20.53 3.32
C ILE A 224 9.26 -19.14 3.02
N TYR A 225 8.24 -19.04 2.17
CA TYR A 225 7.52 -17.80 1.87
C TYR A 225 6.09 -18.11 1.45
N SER A 226 5.15 -17.21 1.74
CA SER A 226 3.77 -17.29 1.24
C SER A 226 3.20 -15.90 0.97
N LYS A 227 2.43 -15.76 -0.11
CA LYS A 227 1.66 -14.57 -0.48
C LYS A 227 0.19 -14.93 -0.61
N ILE A 228 -0.68 -14.17 0.03
CA ILE A 228 -2.12 -14.42 0.12
C ILE A 228 -2.88 -13.31 -0.60
N SER A 229 -3.57 -13.65 -1.69
CA SER A 229 -4.37 -12.71 -2.49
C SER A 229 -5.85 -12.72 -2.10
N SER A 230 -6.15 -12.38 -0.85
CA SER A 230 -7.51 -12.36 -0.28
C SER A 230 -8.33 -11.11 -0.66
N GLU A 231 -7.68 -10.12 -1.27
CA GLU A 231 -8.28 -8.94 -1.88
C GLU A 231 -9.06 -9.24 -3.16
N ARG A 232 -9.00 -10.47 -3.65
CA ARG A 232 -9.73 -10.93 -4.83
C ARG A 232 -11.04 -11.60 -4.42
N LYS A 233 -12.00 -11.71 -5.34
CA LYS A 233 -13.22 -12.49 -5.15
C LYS A 233 -12.90 -13.97 -4.97
N ASP A 234 -13.80 -14.71 -4.32
CA ASP A 234 -13.58 -16.12 -3.91
C ASP A 234 -13.04 -17.02 -5.02
N ASN A 235 -13.56 -16.87 -6.24
CA ASN A 235 -13.14 -17.62 -7.41
C ASN A 235 -11.70 -17.32 -7.92
N PHE A 236 -11.03 -16.32 -7.35
CA PHE A 236 -9.69 -15.88 -7.70
C PHE A 236 -8.73 -15.78 -6.50
N LYS A 237 -9.17 -16.15 -5.29
CA LYS A 237 -8.32 -16.13 -4.09
C LYS A 237 -7.30 -17.25 -4.15
N ILE A 238 -6.03 -16.87 -4.09
CA ILE A 238 -4.90 -17.78 -4.20
C ILE A 238 -3.93 -17.54 -3.04
N CYS A 239 -3.41 -18.62 -2.47
CA CYS A 239 -2.18 -18.59 -1.69
C CYS A 239 -1.04 -19.16 -2.54
N THR A 240 0.00 -18.36 -2.74
CA THR A 240 1.23 -18.75 -3.46
C THR A 240 2.35 -18.94 -2.46
N SER A 241 2.89 -20.15 -2.38
CA SER A 241 3.92 -20.53 -1.42
C SER A 241 5.19 -21.00 -2.12
N ILE A 242 6.35 -20.57 -1.63
CA ILE A 242 7.66 -21.08 -2.06
C ILE A 242 8.09 -22.14 -1.07
N LEU A 243 8.34 -23.35 -1.58
CA LEU A 243 8.82 -24.49 -0.82
C LEU A 243 10.27 -24.77 -1.17
N LYS A 244 11.05 -25.16 -0.16
CA LYS A 244 12.45 -25.56 -0.31
C LYS A 244 12.65 -26.99 0.16
N ASP A 245 12.88 -27.86 -0.81
CA ASP A 245 13.20 -29.26 -0.60
C ASP A 245 14.71 -29.44 -0.84
N GLN A 246 15.48 -29.51 0.26
CA GLN A 246 16.95 -29.52 0.24
C GLN A 246 17.52 -28.29 -0.48
N ASP A 247 18.13 -28.48 -1.66
CA ASP A 247 18.71 -27.43 -2.50
C ASP A 247 17.80 -27.02 -3.69
N THR A 248 16.60 -27.60 -3.76
CA THR A 248 15.62 -27.33 -4.82
C THR A 248 14.46 -26.51 -4.30
N TYR A 249 13.91 -25.66 -5.17
CA TYR A 249 12.78 -24.79 -4.87
C TYR A 249 11.65 -25.10 -5.82
N ARG A 250 10.41 -25.01 -5.31
CA ARG A 250 9.19 -25.10 -6.12
C ARG A 250 8.17 -24.09 -5.61
N VAL A 251 7.27 -23.69 -6.48
CA VAL A 251 6.19 -22.76 -6.14
C VAL A 251 4.87 -23.52 -6.19
N GLU A 252 4.13 -23.52 -5.09
CA GLU A 252 2.79 -24.09 -5.01
C GLU A 252 1.75 -22.97 -4.95
N LYS A 253 0.69 -23.07 -5.74
CA LYS A 253 -0.49 -22.21 -5.66
C LYS A 253 -1.71 -23.02 -5.27
N ILE A 254 -2.42 -22.55 -4.26
CA ILE A 254 -3.63 -23.20 -3.72
C ILE A 254 -4.79 -22.22 -3.83
N ALA A 255 -5.93 -22.69 -4.34
CA ALA A 255 -7.17 -21.94 -4.32
C ALA A 255 -7.74 -21.94 -2.89
N LEU A 256 -8.05 -20.75 -2.36
CA LEU A 256 -8.54 -20.61 -0.98
C LEU A 256 -10.05 -20.87 -0.86
N ASP A 257 -10.75 -20.91 -1.99
CA ASP A 257 -12.15 -21.29 -2.09
C ASP A 257 -12.35 -22.36 -3.18
N PRO A 258 -13.25 -23.35 -2.99
CA PRO A 258 -13.54 -24.35 -4.00
C PRO A 258 -13.98 -23.79 -5.36
N SER A 259 -14.59 -22.61 -5.42
CA SER A 259 -14.98 -21.97 -6.68
C SER A 259 -13.78 -21.59 -7.57
N GLY A 260 -12.59 -21.42 -6.98
CA GLY A 260 -11.35 -21.12 -7.69
C GLY A 260 -10.71 -22.31 -8.42
N ILE A 261 -11.20 -23.54 -8.24
CA ILE A 261 -10.63 -24.73 -8.90
C ILE A 261 -10.74 -24.60 -10.44
N SER A 262 -11.86 -24.09 -10.94
CA SER A 262 -12.09 -23.91 -12.39
C SER A 262 -11.09 -22.92 -13.02
N HIS A 263 -10.59 -21.96 -12.24
CA HIS A 263 -9.56 -21.02 -12.67
C HIS A 263 -8.20 -21.73 -12.86
N PHE A 264 -7.83 -22.64 -11.95
CA PHE A 264 -6.59 -23.42 -12.06
C PHE A 264 -6.62 -24.41 -13.22
N GLU A 265 -7.76 -25.07 -13.46
CA GLU A 265 -7.94 -25.94 -14.62
C GLU A 265 -7.69 -25.17 -15.93
N ARG A 266 -8.17 -23.92 -16.00
CA ARG A 266 -7.97 -23.04 -17.15
C ARG A 266 -6.51 -22.65 -17.34
N ILE A 267 -5.80 -22.25 -16.29
CA ILE A 267 -4.36 -21.95 -16.33
C ILE A 267 -3.58 -23.17 -16.86
N HIS A 268 -3.90 -24.36 -16.35
CA HIS A 268 -3.25 -25.58 -16.79
C HIS A 268 -3.59 -25.96 -18.24
N GLN A 269 -4.84 -25.76 -18.66
CA GLN A 269 -5.26 -25.96 -20.05
C GLN A 269 -4.54 -25.01 -21.00
N PHE A 270 -4.40 -23.74 -20.62
CA PHE A 270 -3.65 -22.75 -21.37
C PHE A 270 -2.20 -23.16 -21.55
N TYR A 271 -1.51 -23.52 -20.46
CA TYR A 271 -0.13 -24.01 -20.54
C TYR A 271 0.03 -25.17 -21.54
N LYS A 272 -0.90 -26.14 -21.54
CA LYS A 272 -0.87 -27.27 -22.49
C LYS A 272 -1.12 -26.86 -23.95
N ALA A 273 -1.94 -25.84 -24.18
CA ALA A 273 -2.31 -25.40 -25.52
C ALA A 273 -1.27 -24.43 -26.13
N THR A 274 -0.53 -23.73 -25.29
CA THR A 274 0.42 -22.71 -25.71
C THR A 274 1.66 -23.31 -26.36
N LYS A 275 2.12 -22.67 -27.44
CA LYS A 275 3.36 -23.04 -28.12
C LYS A 275 4.55 -22.45 -27.35
N HIS A 276 5.54 -23.28 -27.04
CA HIS A 276 6.82 -22.87 -26.47
C HIS A 276 7.87 -22.81 -27.58
N ASN A 277 8.85 -21.92 -27.46
CA ASN A 277 10.02 -21.91 -28.34
C ASN A 277 11.31 -21.80 -27.52
N ASP A 278 12.45 -21.88 -28.22
CA ASP A 278 13.76 -21.91 -27.56
C ASP A 278 14.15 -20.57 -26.90
N LEU A 279 13.53 -19.45 -27.32
CA LEU A 279 13.83 -18.11 -26.81
C LEU A 279 12.96 -17.74 -25.61
N PHE A 280 11.68 -18.09 -25.63
CA PHE A 280 10.76 -17.82 -24.53
C PHE A 280 9.73 -18.94 -24.32
N TYR A 281 9.33 -19.11 -23.06
CA TYR A 281 8.38 -20.13 -22.65
C TYR A 281 7.61 -19.70 -21.40
N TYR A 282 6.37 -20.17 -21.25
CA TYR A 282 5.66 -20.10 -19.97
C TYR A 282 6.26 -21.09 -18.98
N CYS A 283 6.43 -20.66 -17.73
CA CYS A 283 6.97 -21.48 -16.66
C CYS A 283 6.21 -22.81 -16.56
N PRO A 284 6.90 -23.96 -16.52
CA PRO A 284 6.22 -25.25 -16.42
C PRO A 284 5.27 -25.34 -15.21
N VAL A 285 4.08 -25.87 -15.46
CA VAL A 285 3.07 -26.09 -14.40
C VAL A 285 2.49 -27.50 -14.44
N GLN A 286 2.33 -28.06 -13.26
CA GLN A 286 1.62 -29.32 -13.00
C GLN A 286 0.38 -29.03 -12.16
N LEU A 287 -0.72 -29.73 -12.44
CA LEU A 287 -1.93 -29.68 -11.64
C LEU A 287 -2.06 -30.99 -10.85
N GLU A 288 -1.90 -30.93 -9.54
CA GLU A 288 -2.07 -32.06 -8.63
C GLU A 288 -3.22 -31.81 -7.67
N LYS A 289 -4.27 -32.62 -7.76
CA LYS A 289 -5.55 -32.39 -7.06
C LYS A 289 -6.08 -30.98 -7.36
N ASN A 290 -5.93 -30.04 -6.43
CA ASN A 290 -6.39 -28.65 -6.52
C ASN A 290 -5.23 -27.64 -6.35
N THR A 291 -4.00 -28.07 -6.61
CA THR A 291 -2.78 -27.27 -6.42
C THR A 291 -2.04 -27.17 -7.75
N LEU A 292 -1.66 -25.95 -8.13
CA LEU A 292 -0.73 -25.74 -9.24
C LEU A 292 0.70 -25.73 -8.70
N ILE A 293 1.57 -26.55 -9.29
CA ILE A 293 2.98 -26.67 -8.91
C ILE A 293 3.81 -26.16 -10.06
N PHE A 294 4.58 -25.10 -9.83
CA PHE A 294 5.47 -24.47 -10.80
C PHE A 294 6.93 -24.70 -10.44
N ASP A 295 7.77 -24.76 -11.47
CA ASP A 295 9.21 -24.72 -11.31
C ASP A 295 9.65 -23.35 -10.76
N PHE A 296 10.62 -23.35 -9.85
CA PHE A 296 11.22 -22.10 -9.38
C PHE A 296 12.27 -21.60 -10.38
N ILE A 297 12.02 -20.46 -11.01
CA ILE A 297 12.89 -19.89 -12.04
C ILE A 297 13.85 -18.87 -11.42
N LYS A 298 15.15 -19.10 -11.58
CA LYS A 298 16.21 -18.15 -11.20
C LYS A 298 16.53 -17.23 -12.37
N GLY A 299 16.56 -15.92 -12.10
CA GLY A 299 16.94 -14.91 -13.08
C GLY A 299 16.59 -13.50 -12.59
N GLU A 300 16.66 -12.54 -13.50
CA GLU A 300 16.29 -11.15 -13.25
C GLU A 300 15.00 -10.83 -14.01
N ASN A 301 14.03 -10.18 -13.37
CA ASN A 301 12.80 -9.77 -14.05
C ASN A 301 13.07 -8.56 -14.96
N LEU A 302 12.29 -8.43 -16.05
CA LEU A 302 12.48 -7.33 -17.00
C LEU A 302 12.21 -5.97 -16.35
N GLU A 303 11.35 -5.89 -15.35
CA GLU A 303 11.08 -4.66 -14.60
C GLU A 303 12.36 -4.10 -13.93
N SER A 304 13.18 -4.97 -13.32
CA SER A 304 14.45 -4.59 -12.68
C SER A 304 15.47 -4.12 -13.73
N ILE A 305 15.55 -4.81 -14.86
CA ILE A 305 16.42 -4.45 -15.98
C ILE A 305 16.01 -3.08 -16.55
N VAL A 306 14.71 -2.87 -16.81
CA VAL A 306 14.17 -1.60 -17.31
C VAL A 306 14.40 -0.48 -16.29
N ASN A 307 14.19 -0.71 -15.00
CA ASN A 307 14.50 0.26 -13.94
C ASN A 307 15.99 0.65 -13.96
N GLY A 308 16.88 -0.30 -14.26
CA GLY A 308 18.30 -0.03 -14.50
C GLY A 308 18.53 0.93 -15.68
N TYR A 309 17.84 0.74 -16.80
CA TYR A 309 17.96 1.61 -17.98
C TYR A 309 17.34 3.00 -17.76
N VAL A 310 16.21 3.08 -17.06
CA VAL A 310 15.58 4.35 -16.67
C VAL A 310 16.54 5.19 -15.83
N LYS A 311 17.23 4.60 -14.84
CA LYS A 311 18.21 5.31 -13.99
C LYS A 311 19.43 5.86 -14.75
N HIS A 312 19.68 5.40 -15.97
CA HIS A 312 20.82 5.81 -16.81
C HIS A 312 20.39 6.48 -18.12
N ASP A 313 19.13 6.92 -18.22
CA ASP A 313 18.56 7.61 -19.38
C ASP A 313 18.74 6.84 -20.72
N GLN A 314 18.56 5.51 -20.69
CA GLN A 314 18.79 4.63 -21.86
C GLN A 314 17.50 4.22 -22.58
N LEU A 315 16.77 5.20 -23.13
CA LEU A 315 15.46 4.98 -23.78
C LEU A 315 15.50 3.92 -24.91
N ASP A 316 16.54 3.90 -25.75
CA ASP A 316 16.66 2.93 -26.84
C ASP A 316 16.64 1.48 -26.33
N LYS A 317 17.28 1.21 -25.18
CA LYS A 317 17.28 -0.13 -24.57
C LYS A 317 15.95 -0.48 -23.93
N ILE A 318 15.25 0.50 -23.37
CA ILE A 318 13.88 0.31 -22.88
C ILE A 318 12.99 -0.12 -24.05
N ILE A 319 13.09 0.55 -25.19
CA ILE A 319 12.36 0.22 -26.42
C ILE A 319 12.71 -1.20 -26.91
N GLU A 320 13.98 -1.61 -26.86
CA GLU A 320 14.39 -2.98 -27.21
C GLU A 320 13.70 -4.05 -26.33
N ILE A 321 13.59 -3.80 -25.02
CA ILE A 321 12.91 -4.70 -24.09
C ILE A 321 11.40 -4.72 -24.37
N MET A 322 10.78 -3.56 -24.62
CA MET A 322 9.36 -3.49 -24.95
C MET A 322 9.04 -4.15 -26.31
N ASP A 323 9.96 -4.08 -27.27
CA ASP A 323 9.84 -4.79 -28.54
C ASP A 323 9.94 -6.31 -28.38
N LEU A 324 10.80 -6.78 -27.48
CA LEU A 324 10.84 -8.18 -27.09
C LEU A 324 9.50 -8.60 -26.48
N LEU A 325 8.95 -7.82 -25.55
CA LEU A 325 7.66 -8.10 -24.92
C LEU A 325 6.53 -8.15 -25.97
N TYR A 326 6.53 -7.21 -26.92
CA TYR A 326 5.60 -7.23 -28.06
C TYR A 326 5.74 -8.49 -28.92
N LYS A 327 6.97 -8.97 -29.17
CA LYS A 327 7.21 -10.23 -29.90
C LYS A 327 6.67 -11.44 -29.16
N ILE A 328 6.82 -11.48 -27.83
CA ILE A 328 6.23 -12.53 -26.99
C ILE A 328 4.70 -12.53 -27.16
N ASN A 329 4.08 -11.36 -27.04
CA ASN A 329 2.62 -11.18 -27.13
C ASN A 329 2.05 -11.37 -28.55
N THR A 330 2.89 -11.45 -29.59
CA THR A 330 2.48 -11.65 -31.00
C THR A 330 2.86 -13.01 -31.57
N CYS A 331 3.39 -13.92 -30.75
CA CYS A 331 3.79 -15.25 -31.23
C CYS A 331 2.61 -16.20 -31.50
N GLY A 332 1.42 -15.87 -30.99
CA GLY A 332 0.19 -16.60 -31.27
C GLY A 332 -0.37 -16.34 -32.67
N ASP A 333 -1.44 -17.06 -33.01
CA ASP A 333 -2.17 -16.82 -34.25
C ASP A 333 -2.96 -15.49 -34.11
N ILE A 334 -2.61 -14.50 -34.92
CA ILE A 334 -3.30 -13.21 -34.95
C ILE A 334 -4.68 -13.40 -35.59
N VAL A 335 -5.71 -12.90 -34.91
CA VAL A 335 -7.11 -12.98 -35.32
C VAL A 335 -7.74 -11.58 -35.31
N ASP A 336 -8.83 -11.44 -36.05
CA ASP A 336 -9.66 -10.24 -36.00
C ASP A 336 -10.41 -10.16 -34.67
N PHE A 337 -10.69 -8.94 -34.21
CA PHE A 337 -11.48 -8.74 -33.00
C PHE A 337 -12.90 -9.29 -33.16
N LYS A 338 -13.35 -10.07 -32.18
CA LYS A 338 -14.71 -10.58 -32.10
C LYS A 338 -15.18 -10.66 -30.65
N VAL A 339 -16.09 -9.76 -30.29
CA VAL A 339 -16.73 -9.77 -28.98
C VAL A 339 -17.43 -11.11 -28.71
N ASN A 340 -17.25 -11.63 -27.51
CA ASN A 340 -18.01 -12.76 -26.97
C ASN A 340 -18.48 -12.43 -25.55
N GLN A 341 -19.23 -13.35 -24.93
CA GLN A 341 -19.77 -13.13 -23.60
C GLN A 341 -18.67 -12.94 -22.55
N GLU A 342 -17.60 -13.74 -22.60
CA GLU A 342 -16.49 -13.63 -21.65
C GLU A 342 -15.78 -12.28 -21.74
N PHE A 343 -15.60 -11.71 -22.94
CA PHE A 343 -15.07 -10.36 -23.10
C PHE A 343 -15.94 -9.33 -22.39
N MET A 344 -17.27 -9.39 -22.57
CA MET A 344 -18.19 -8.44 -21.92
C MET A 344 -18.23 -8.62 -20.40
N ASP A 345 -18.10 -9.85 -19.91
CA ASP A 345 -18.13 -10.13 -18.48
C ASP A 345 -16.86 -9.61 -17.79
N VAL A 346 -15.70 -9.70 -18.46
CA VAL A 346 -14.39 -9.32 -17.90
C VAL A 346 -14.08 -7.84 -18.13
N PHE A 347 -14.28 -7.33 -19.34
CA PHE A 347 -13.87 -5.99 -19.75
C PHE A 347 -15.03 -5.01 -19.92
N GLY A 348 -16.28 -5.45 -19.70
CA GLY A 348 -17.46 -4.62 -19.86
C GLY A 348 -17.86 -4.39 -21.32
N LYS A 349 -18.88 -3.55 -21.53
CA LYS A 349 -19.30 -3.13 -22.87
C LYS A 349 -18.41 -1.97 -23.34
N GLN A 350 -17.68 -2.20 -24.42
CA GLN A 350 -16.71 -1.26 -24.96
C GLN A 350 -17.11 -0.76 -26.34
N ASP A 351 -16.51 0.33 -26.79
CA ASP A 351 -16.67 0.80 -28.17
C ASP A 351 -15.94 -0.14 -29.13
N GLU A 352 -16.67 -1.13 -29.64
CA GLU A 352 -16.14 -2.13 -30.57
C GLU A 352 -15.55 -1.51 -31.84
N SER A 353 -16.01 -0.32 -32.26
CA SER A 353 -15.52 0.32 -33.48
C SER A 353 -14.03 0.66 -33.42
N LEU A 354 -13.51 0.94 -32.22
CA LEU A 354 -12.09 1.19 -31.98
C LEU A 354 -11.25 -0.10 -31.95
N LEU A 355 -11.90 -1.25 -31.77
CA LEU A 355 -11.25 -2.56 -31.63
C LEU A 355 -11.20 -3.36 -32.94
N LEU A 356 -12.08 -3.06 -33.90
CA LEU A 356 -12.20 -3.83 -35.15
C LEU A 356 -10.90 -3.93 -35.96
N ASP A 357 -10.10 -2.86 -36.00
CA ASP A 357 -8.84 -2.81 -36.75
C ASP A 357 -7.61 -3.25 -35.91
N GLN A 358 -7.82 -3.65 -34.65
CA GLN A 358 -6.72 -4.06 -33.77
C GLN A 358 -6.29 -5.50 -34.03
N LYS A 359 -4.97 -5.74 -33.99
CA LYS A 359 -4.42 -7.10 -33.99
C LYS A 359 -4.75 -7.78 -32.68
N CYS A 360 -5.53 -8.84 -32.73
CA CYS A 360 -5.94 -9.56 -31.54
C CYS A 360 -5.32 -10.96 -31.49
N ILE A 361 -5.24 -11.49 -30.28
CA ILE A 361 -4.98 -12.90 -30.00
C ILE A 361 -6.17 -13.47 -29.23
N ARG A 362 -6.33 -14.80 -29.25
CA ARG A 362 -7.40 -15.50 -28.54
C ARG A 362 -6.82 -16.54 -27.60
N PHE A 363 -7.52 -16.78 -26.49
CA PHE A 363 -7.11 -17.74 -25.46
C PHE A 363 -5.70 -17.42 -24.96
N CYS A 364 -5.54 -16.20 -24.48
CA CYS A 364 -4.26 -15.61 -24.10
C CYS A 364 -4.23 -15.23 -22.62
N ASP A 365 -3.02 -15.20 -22.09
CA ASP A 365 -2.68 -14.54 -20.84
C ASP A 365 -2.56 -13.01 -21.07
N ILE A 366 -3.29 -12.22 -20.28
CA ILE A 366 -3.23 -10.75 -20.35
C ILE A 366 -2.19 -10.14 -19.40
N ASP A 367 -1.47 -10.97 -18.62
CA ASP A 367 -0.53 -10.54 -17.58
C ASP A 367 0.94 -10.73 -17.96
N VAL A 368 1.23 -10.73 -19.26
CA VAL A 368 2.59 -10.71 -19.81
C VAL A 368 3.18 -9.29 -19.67
N ILE A 369 3.45 -8.90 -18.44
CA ILE A 369 4.04 -7.62 -18.03
C ILE A 369 5.53 -7.78 -17.67
N LEU A 370 6.26 -6.67 -17.52
CA LEU A 370 7.71 -6.68 -17.27
C LEU A 370 8.11 -7.44 -15.99
N GLU A 371 7.32 -7.35 -14.93
CA GLU A 371 7.59 -8.04 -13.66
C GLU A 371 7.46 -9.57 -13.78
N ASN A 372 6.55 -10.03 -14.65
CA ASN A 372 6.23 -11.44 -14.84
C ASN A 372 7.14 -12.15 -15.86
N VAL A 373 8.10 -11.44 -16.48
CA VAL A 373 9.04 -12.07 -17.43
C VAL A 373 10.45 -12.08 -16.84
N ILE A 374 11.01 -13.28 -16.67
CA ILE A 374 12.35 -13.50 -16.13
C ILE A 374 13.35 -13.79 -17.25
N LEU A 375 14.42 -13.01 -17.31
CA LEU A 375 15.63 -13.35 -18.05
C LEU A 375 16.44 -14.39 -17.26
N THR A 376 16.50 -15.61 -17.77
CA THR A 376 17.23 -16.71 -17.14
C THR A 376 18.73 -16.63 -17.39
N GLN A 377 19.51 -17.39 -16.61
CA GLN A 377 20.96 -17.54 -16.81
C GLN A 377 21.33 -18.13 -18.17
N ASN A 378 20.41 -18.85 -18.83
CA ASN A 378 20.61 -19.43 -20.15
C ASN A 378 20.25 -18.45 -21.29
N HIS A 379 20.04 -17.17 -20.98
CA HIS A 379 19.62 -16.13 -21.93
C HIS A 379 18.28 -16.44 -22.64
N THR A 380 17.36 -17.08 -21.92
CA THR A 380 15.97 -17.31 -22.34
C THR A 380 15.02 -16.50 -21.47
N TYR A 381 13.78 -16.31 -21.94
CA TYR A 381 12.74 -15.55 -21.21
C TYR A 381 11.65 -16.50 -20.70
N SER A 382 11.52 -16.61 -19.38
CA SER A 382 10.47 -17.40 -18.74
C SER A 382 9.33 -16.49 -18.29
N ILE A 383 8.12 -16.76 -18.76
CA ILE A 383 6.91 -16.03 -18.37
C ILE A 383 6.33 -16.72 -17.13
N LEU A 384 6.25 -15.97 -16.04
CA LEU A 384 5.68 -16.37 -14.76
C LEU A 384 4.24 -15.84 -14.63
N ASP A 385 3.59 -16.21 -13.53
CA ASP A 385 2.35 -15.60 -13.03
C ASP A 385 1.22 -15.40 -14.06
N TYR A 386 1.08 -16.32 -15.01
CA TYR A 386 0.05 -16.31 -16.06
C TYR A 386 -1.33 -16.74 -15.52
N GLU A 387 -1.81 -16.05 -14.51
CA GLU A 387 -3.09 -16.33 -13.86
C GLU A 387 -4.28 -15.86 -14.71
N TRP A 388 -4.11 -14.82 -15.51
CA TRP A 388 -5.21 -14.14 -16.21
C TRP A 388 -5.39 -14.62 -17.64
N VAL A 389 -5.88 -15.85 -17.78
CA VAL A 389 -6.19 -16.47 -19.07
C VAL A 389 -7.68 -16.37 -19.39
N PHE A 390 -8.02 -15.84 -20.58
CA PHE A 390 -9.40 -15.71 -21.05
C PHE A 390 -9.60 -16.27 -22.46
N ASP A 391 -10.70 -16.98 -22.72
CA ASP A 391 -11.09 -17.46 -24.05
C ASP A 391 -11.92 -16.40 -24.80
N CYS A 392 -11.34 -15.21 -24.98
CA CYS A 392 -11.88 -14.13 -25.80
C CYS A 392 -10.79 -13.50 -26.67
N THR A 393 -11.17 -12.67 -27.64
CA THR A 393 -10.21 -11.95 -28.49
C THR A 393 -9.75 -10.68 -27.79
N ILE A 394 -8.44 -10.56 -27.56
CA ILE A 394 -7.83 -9.43 -26.86
C ILE A 394 -6.84 -8.71 -27.79
N PRO A 395 -6.93 -7.38 -27.92
CA PRO A 395 -5.92 -6.59 -28.63
C PRO A 395 -4.54 -6.78 -28.01
N VAL A 396 -3.52 -7.04 -28.83
CA VAL A 396 -2.13 -7.10 -28.34
C VAL A 396 -1.70 -5.75 -27.74
N SER A 397 -2.17 -4.65 -28.33
CA SER A 397 -1.98 -3.29 -27.83
C SER A 397 -2.58 -3.07 -26.43
N PHE A 398 -3.63 -3.80 -26.03
CA PHE A 398 -4.15 -3.78 -24.66
C PHE A 398 -3.18 -4.45 -23.67
N ILE A 399 -2.57 -5.57 -24.04
CA ILE A 399 -1.58 -6.25 -23.20
C ILE A 399 -0.32 -5.36 -23.04
N MET A 400 0.11 -4.70 -24.13
CA MET A 400 1.19 -3.72 -24.06
C MET A 400 0.82 -2.50 -23.20
N TYR A 401 -0.42 -2.01 -23.30
CA TYR A 401 -0.93 -0.95 -22.43
C TYR A 401 -0.83 -1.36 -20.96
N ARG A 402 -1.27 -2.57 -20.60
CA ARG A 402 -1.13 -3.12 -19.24
C ARG A 402 0.32 -3.19 -18.80
N ALA A 403 1.23 -3.67 -19.66
CA ALA A 403 2.65 -3.75 -19.33
C ALA A 403 3.28 -2.38 -19.05
N ILE A 404 2.82 -1.32 -19.74
CA ILE A 404 3.27 0.06 -19.48
C ILE A 404 2.64 0.58 -18.19
N LEU A 405 1.33 0.39 -18.00
CA LEU A 405 0.56 0.88 -16.86
C LEU A 405 1.09 0.33 -15.52
N HIS A 406 1.42 -0.97 -15.48
CA HIS A 406 1.84 -1.66 -14.25
C HIS A 406 3.34 -1.54 -13.95
N SER A 407 4.13 -0.87 -14.81
CA SER A 407 5.57 -0.70 -14.60
C SER A 407 5.89 0.53 -13.76
N ILE A 408 6.45 0.29 -12.56
CA ILE A 408 6.99 1.34 -11.69
C ILE A 408 8.25 1.96 -12.31
N ALA A 409 9.01 1.19 -13.09
CA ALA A 409 10.16 1.67 -13.81
C ALA A 409 9.76 2.69 -14.87
N LEU A 410 8.77 2.36 -15.71
CA LEU A 410 8.32 3.23 -16.79
C LEU A 410 7.57 4.46 -16.27
N SER A 411 6.88 4.38 -15.12
CA SER A 411 6.19 5.54 -14.53
C SER A 411 7.14 6.68 -14.10
N LYS A 412 8.45 6.43 -14.05
CA LYS A 412 9.49 7.44 -13.76
C LYS A 412 9.98 8.20 -15.00
N LEU A 413 9.62 7.75 -16.21
CA LEU A 413 9.93 8.44 -17.44
C LEU A 413 9.11 9.73 -17.56
N ASN A 414 9.57 10.66 -18.40
CA ASN A 414 8.77 11.85 -18.67
C ASN A 414 7.60 11.55 -19.63
N GLU A 415 6.62 12.45 -19.67
CA GLU A 415 5.38 12.28 -20.46
C GLU A 415 5.67 12.07 -21.96
N GLU A 416 6.65 12.77 -22.53
CA GLU A 416 7.00 12.66 -23.96
C GLU A 416 7.61 11.30 -24.30
N GLU A 417 8.42 10.73 -23.40
CA GLU A 417 9.02 9.40 -23.56
C GLU A 417 7.97 8.29 -23.46
N ILE A 418 7.08 8.38 -22.46
CA ILE A 418 6.00 7.40 -22.30
C ILE A 418 5.06 7.45 -23.51
N GLU A 419 4.73 8.65 -24.00
CA GLU A 419 3.89 8.80 -25.19
C GLU A 419 4.54 8.20 -26.44
N LYS A 420 5.86 8.34 -26.62
CA LYS A 420 6.60 7.66 -27.70
C LYS A 420 6.47 6.14 -27.61
N ILE A 421 6.49 5.57 -26.41
CA ILE A 421 6.32 4.13 -26.19
C ILE A 421 4.90 3.69 -26.53
N TYR A 422 3.86 4.42 -26.08
CA TYR A 422 2.47 4.13 -26.44
C TYR A 422 2.24 4.15 -27.97
N LEU A 423 2.69 5.22 -28.62
CA LEU A 423 2.54 5.38 -30.08
C LEU A 423 3.26 4.29 -30.87
N ARG A 424 4.42 3.81 -30.38
CA ARG A 424 5.16 2.70 -31.02
C ARG A 424 4.34 1.43 -31.13
N TYR A 425 3.47 1.15 -30.16
CA TYR A 425 2.58 -0.02 -30.16
C TYR A 425 1.18 0.29 -30.71
N GLY A 426 1.00 1.45 -31.34
CA GLY A 426 -0.26 1.86 -31.97
C GLY A 426 -1.34 2.26 -30.98
N ILE A 427 -0.98 2.62 -29.75
CA ILE A 427 -1.93 2.99 -28.70
C ILE A 427 -2.14 4.50 -28.77
N THR A 428 -3.28 4.92 -29.32
CA THR A 428 -3.69 6.33 -29.42
C THR A 428 -4.37 6.80 -28.13
N GLU A 429 -4.65 8.11 -28.00
CA GLU A 429 -5.42 8.67 -26.87
C GLU A 429 -6.79 8.02 -26.67
N GLU A 430 -7.49 7.75 -27.79
CA GLU A 430 -8.79 7.08 -27.76
C GLU A 430 -8.65 5.65 -27.22
N LEU A 431 -7.61 4.94 -27.64
CA LEU A 431 -7.31 3.60 -27.14
C LEU A 431 -6.84 3.61 -25.69
N LYS A 432 -6.07 4.62 -25.24
CA LYS A 432 -5.70 4.74 -23.81
C LYS A 432 -6.93 4.89 -22.94
N THR A 433 -7.90 5.70 -23.36
CA THR A 433 -9.17 5.87 -22.64
C THR A 433 -9.99 4.58 -22.61
N LEU A 434 -10.09 3.90 -23.76
CA LEU A 434 -10.77 2.62 -23.88
C LEU A 434 -10.11 1.52 -23.02
N TYR A 435 -8.79 1.41 -23.08
CA TYR A 435 -8.01 0.41 -22.35
C TYR A 435 -7.97 0.68 -20.85
N LEU A 436 -8.00 1.93 -20.42
CA LEU A 436 -8.23 2.27 -19.01
C LEU A 436 -9.59 1.77 -18.55
N SER A 437 -10.65 1.99 -19.35
CA SER A 437 -11.98 1.45 -19.01
C SER A 437 -12.00 -0.08 -18.98
N MET A 438 -11.32 -0.75 -19.91
CA MET A 438 -11.17 -2.20 -19.89
C MET A 438 -10.44 -2.67 -18.63
N GLU A 439 -9.35 -2.00 -18.25
CA GLU A 439 -8.59 -2.29 -17.03
C GLU A 439 -9.45 -2.10 -15.78
N GLU A 440 -10.18 -1.00 -15.67
CA GLU A 440 -11.10 -0.75 -14.56
C GLU A 440 -12.14 -1.86 -14.44
N ASN A 441 -12.77 -2.27 -15.54
CA ASN A 441 -13.75 -3.36 -15.53
C ASN A 441 -13.09 -4.69 -15.11
N PHE A 442 -11.88 -4.99 -15.60
CA PHE A 442 -11.14 -6.16 -15.17
C PHE A 442 -10.82 -6.13 -13.67
N GLN A 443 -10.38 -4.98 -13.14
CA GLN A 443 -10.15 -4.82 -11.71
C GLN A 443 -11.43 -5.02 -10.89
N HIS A 444 -12.58 -4.53 -11.36
CA HIS A 444 -13.89 -4.80 -10.73
C HIS A 444 -14.33 -6.27 -10.88
N TYR A 445 -13.96 -6.93 -11.96
CA TYR A 445 -14.26 -8.34 -12.20
C TYR A 445 -13.52 -9.23 -11.19
N VAL A 446 -12.25 -8.93 -10.91
CA VAL A 446 -11.37 -9.73 -10.04
C VAL A 446 -11.42 -9.31 -8.56
N SER A 447 -11.40 -8.01 -8.29
CA SER A 447 -11.19 -7.49 -6.94
C SER A 447 -12.44 -7.60 -6.06
N ASP A 448 -12.18 -7.78 -4.77
CA ASP A 448 -13.11 -7.69 -3.65
C ASP A 448 -12.58 -6.62 -2.67
N GLU A 449 -13.14 -6.51 -1.47
CA GLU A 449 -12.71 -5.50 -0.50
C GLU A 449 -11.21 -5.62 -0.15
N LYS A 450 -10.46 -4.53 -0.34
CA LYS A 450 -9.05 -4.35 0.04
C LYS A 450 -8.94 -3.92 1.50
N ILE A 451 -7.78 -4.10 2.12
CA ILE A 451 -7.51 -3.59 3.49
C ILE A 451 -7.73 -2.06 3.52
N SER A 452 -7.22 -1.35 2.51
CA SER A 452 -7.45 0.08 2.29
C SER A 452 -8.92 0.51 2.31
N ASP A 453 -9.86 -0.34 1.89
CA ASP A 453 -11.29 -0.01 1.90
C ASP A 453 -11.86 0.01 3.32
N TYR A 454 -11.36 -0.86 4.21
CA TYR A 454 -11.69 -0.82 5.64
C TYR A 454 -11.13 0.43 6.31
N TYR A 455 -9.96 0.88 5.86
CA TYR A 455 -9.31 2.09 6.36
C TYR A 455 -10.02 3.35 5.90
N ASN A 456 -10.42 3.44 4.63
CA ASN A 456 -11.18 4.58 4.10
C ASN A 456 -12.54 4.75 4.79
N LYS A 457 -13.15 3.65 5.26
CA LYS A 457 -14.36 3.68 6.10
C LYS A 457 -14.07 4.15 7.54
N SER A 458 -12.82 4.07 7.98
CA SER A 458 -12.35 4.44 9.31
C SER A 458 -11.80 5.86 9.32
N ARG A 459 -12.00 6.62 10.41
CA ARG A 459 -11.40 7.95 10.55
C ARG A 459 -9.94 7.84 10.97
N MET A 460 -9.08 7.51 10.01
CA MET A 460 -7.63 7.48 10.21
C MET A 460 -7.00 8.84 9.93
N TYR A 461 -6.09 9.24 10.80
CA TYR A 461 -5.32 10.47 10.69
C TYR A 461 -3.84 10.09 10.59
N LEU A 462 -3.28 10.22 9.39
CA LEU A 462 -1.85 10.10 9.14
C LEU A 462 -1.23 11.49 9.12
N LEU A 463 -0.30 11.75 10.04
CA LEU A 463 0.46 13.00 10.06
C LEU A 463 1.89 12.74 9.57
N ASP A 464 2.20 13.23 8.37
CA ASP A 464 3.54 13.18 7.81
C ASP A 464 4.37 14.32 8.41
N LEU A 465 5.30 13.97 9.30
CA LEU A 465 6.09 14.99 10.00
C LEU A 465 6.96 15.81 9.06
N HIS A 466 7.44 15.25 7.94
CA HIS A 466 8.24 16.00 6.96
C HIS A 466 7.40 17.14 6.34
N LYS A 467 6.11 16.89 6.10
CA LYS A 467 5.18 17.91 5.61
C LYS A 467 4.81 18.93 6.67
N GLU A 468 4.83 18.56 7.95
CA GLU A 468 4.57 19.51 9.04
C GLU A 468 5.77 20.42 9.31
N GLU A 469 7.01 19.93 9.25
CA GLU A 469 8.21 20.77 9.39
C GLU A 469 8.27 21.86 8.31
N GLU A 470 7.88 21.55 7.08
CA GLU A 470 7.81 22.54 5.99
C GLU A 470 6.74 23.62 6.18
N LYS A 471 5.66 23.36 6.95
CA LYS A 471 4.60 24.37 7.22
C LYS A 471 5.04 25.44 8.20
N ASP A 472 5.98 25.09 9.07
CA ASP A 472 6.55 26.00 10.07
C ASP A 472 7.65 26.89 9.51
N LEU A 473 7.99 26.77 8.21
CA LEU A 473 8.95 27.64 7.54
C LEU A 473 8.27 28.46 6.45
N LEU A 474 8.53 29.77 6.48
CA LEU A 474 8.02 30.75 5.53
C LEU A 474 9.17 31.43 4.80
N ASP A 475 9.13 31.39 3.47
CA ASP A 475 10.04 32.16 2.63
C ASP A 475 9.43 33.52 2.31
N ILE A 476 10.19 34.59 2.58
CA ILE A 476 9.94 35.95 2.11
C ILE A 476 11.09 36.41 1.22
N ILE A 477 10.75 36.93 0.05
CA ILE A 477 11.69 37.34 -0.99
C ILE A 477 11.51 38.84 -1.20
N VAL A 478 12.53 39.63 -0.86
CA VAL A 478 12.50 41.08 -1.05
C VAL A 478 13.52 41.46 -2.11
N ASN A 479 13.06 42.02 -3.23
CA ASN A 479 13.90 42.40 -4.38
C ASN A 479 14.85 41.27 -4.85
N GLY A 480 14.36 40.02 -4.83
CA GLY A 480 15.11 38.84 -5.23
C GLY A 480 16.00 38.22 -4.15
N GLN A 481 16.12 38.84 -2.97
CA GLN A 481 16.82 38.25 -1.82
C GLN A 481 15.85 37.42 -0.99
N LYS A 482 16.09 36.11 -0.95
CA LYS A 482 15.28 35.13 -0.21
C LYS A 482 15.75 35.03 1.25
N ASN A 483 14.81 35.17 2.18
CA ASN A 483 14.98 34.89 3.60
C ASN A 483 13.94 33.86 4.06
N THR A 484 14.36 32.89 4.86
CA THR A 484 13.48 31.87 5.42
C THR A 484 13.28 32.17 6.91
N LEU A 485 12.02 32.23 7.34
CA LEU A 485 11.59 32.60 8.68
C LEU A 485 10.82 31.42 9.31
N PHE A 486 10.86 31.32 10.63
CA PHE A 486 9.97 30.40 11.36
C PHE A 486 8.57 31.01 11.45
N ASN A 487 7.56 30.30 10.96
CA ASN A 487 6.17 30.75 10.89
C ASN A 487 5.49 30.68 12.26
N SER A 488 5.69 31.69 13.11
CA SER A 488 4.96 31.85 14.37
C SER A 488 3.52 32.33 14.22
N LYS A 489 2.96 32.29 13.00
CA LYS A 489 1.71 32.94 12.55
C LYS A 489 1.77 34.46 12.61
N GLN A 490 2.02 35.05 13.77
CA GLN A 490 2.26 36.48 13.89
C GLN A 490 3.73 36.77 13.62
N MET A 491 3.99 37.56 12.58
CA MET A 491 5.32 37.77 12.02
C MET A 491 5.67 39.25 11.99
N HIS A 492 6.92 39.55 12.32
CA HIS A 492 7.58 40.83 12.09
C HIS A 492 8.84 40.55 11.27
N TYR A 493 8.98 41.23 10.14
CA TYR A 493 10.14 41.10 9.26
C TYR A 493 10.72 42.47 8.96
N GLU A 494 12.04 42.59 9.06
CA GLU A 494 12.77 43.82 8.76
C GLU A 494 13.93 43.56 7.80
N THR A 495 14.15 44.47 6.85
CA THR A 495 15.32 44.42 5.96
C THR A 495 15.69 45.81 5.47
N ASN A 496 16.98 46.04 5.21
CA ASN A 496 17.42 47.26 4.54
C ASN A 496 17.12 47.18 3.05
N VAL A 497 16.51 48.22 2.50
CA VAL A 497 16.25 48.38 1.07
C VAL A 497 16.94 49.63 0.52
N GLU A 498 17.36 49.53 -0.74
CA GLU A 498 17.95 50.65 -1.48
C GLU A 498 16.88 51.64 -1.96
N ASN A 499 17.31 52.74 -2.57
CA ASN A 499 16.44 53.73 -3.18
C ASN A 499 15.83 53.22 -4.49
N GLN A 500 14.96 52.23 -4.38
CA GLN A 500 14.19 51.64 -5.47
C GLN A 500 12.88 51.07 -4.92
N ASP A 501 11.90 50.90 -5.81
CA ASP A 501 10.65 50.22 -5.50
C ASP A 501 10.92 48.82 -4.95
N VAL A 502 10.10 48.42 -3.98
CA VAL A 502 10.28 47.16 -3.26
C VAL A 502 9.23 46.17 -3.73
N ASN A 503 9.69 45.00 -4.19
CA ASN A 503 8.86 43.85 -4.47
C ASN A 503 9.05 42.81 -3.37
N ILE A 504 7.96 42.50 -2.66
CA ILE A 504 7.91 41.48 -1.62
C ILE A 504 7.10 40.31 -2.18
N GLU A 505 7.71 39.13 -2.24
CA GLU A 505 7.10 37.89 -2.66
C GLU A 505 7.18 36.86 -1.53
N PHE A 506 6.10 36.12 -1.32
CA PHE A 506 6.07 35.00 -0.39
C PHE A 506 6.35 33.71 -1.17
N GLY A 507 7.17 32.78 -0.69
CA GLY A 507 7.61 31.63 -1.49
C GLY A 507 6.55 30.59 -1.88
N LYS A 508 5.38 30.59 -1.23
CA LYS A 508 4.26 29.66 -1.50
C LYS A 508 2.94 30.45 -1.52
N LYS A 509 1.88 29.87 -2.08
CA LYS A 509 0.51 30.43 -1.97
C LYS A 509 0.15 30.63 -0.51
N SER A 510 -0.57 31.70 -0.18
CA SER A 510 -0.89 31.99 1.22
C SER A 510 -2.16 32.81 1.38
N ILE A 511 -2.77 32.71 2.55
CA ILE A 511 -3.78 33.65 3.04
C ILE A 511 -3.17 34.33 4.25
N LEU A 512 -3.10 35.66 4.21
CA LEU A 512 -2.44 36.44 5.25
C LEU A 512 -3.18 37.74 5.52
N LYS A 513 -3.03 38.24 6.74
CA LYS A 513 -3.40 39.60 7.12
C LYS A 513 -2.18 40.49 7.11
N LEU A 514 -2.21 41.57 6.35
CA LEU A 514 -1.17 42.59 6.44
C LEU A 514 -1.55 43.57 7.55
N ASN A 515 -0.80 43.55 8.65
CA ASN A 515 -1.05 44.45 9.77
C ASN A 515 -0.42 45.82 9.54
N SER A 516 0.83 45.86 9.06
CA SER A 516 1.50 47.11 8.72
C SER A 516 2.67 46.90 7.76
N ILE A 517 2.90 47.89 6.90
CA ILE A 517 4.14 48.03 6.13
C ILE A 517 4.69 49.41 6.46
N LYS A 518 5.94 49.49 6.93
CA LYS A 518 6.58 50.76 7.28
C LYS A 518 7.92 50.89 6.56
N MET A 519 8.30 52.14 6.32
CA MET A 519 9.62 52.49 5.79
C MET A 519 10.24 53.55 6.70
N ASN A 520 11.38 53.25 7.31
CA ASN A 520 12.02 54.11 8.31
C ASN A 520 11.06 54.54 9.44
N GLY A 521 10.14 53.65 9.84
CA GLY A 521 9.10 53.91 10.83
C GLY A 521 7.82 54.59 10.32
N ASP A 522 7.80 55.12 9.09
CA ASP A 522 6.61 55.75 8.49
C ASP A 522 5.70 54.69 7.85
N LEU A 523 4.40 54.72 8.18
CA LEU A 523 3.42 53.78 7.62
C LEU A 523 3.20 54.02 6.12
N ILE A 524 3.27 52.96 5.33
CA ILE A 524 2.96 52.96 3.90
C ILE A 524 1.54 52.43 3.69
N SER A 525 0.67 53.29 3.17
CA SER A 525 -0.70 52.92 2.79
C SER A 525 -0.90 52.74 1.29
N ASP A 526 -0.01 53.29 0.45
CA ASP A 526 -0.09 53.19 -1.01
C ASP A 526 0.83 52.08 -1.52
N PHE A 527 0.31 50.86 -1.58
CA PHE A 527 0.99 49.70 -2.15
C PHE A 527 0.01 48.91 -3.03
N LYS A 528 0.55 48.08 -3.92
CA LYS A 528 -0.25 47.20 -4.79
C LYS A 528 0.01 45.75 -4.47
N THR A 529 -0.98 44.90 -4.64
CA THR A 529 -0.83 43.46 -4.47
C THR A 529 -1.51 42.71 -5.61
N ASN A 530 -1.14 41.45 -5.82
CA ASN A 530 -1.88 40.52 -6.68
C ASN A 530 -2.99 39.77 -5.92
N ALA A 531 -3.43 40.26 -4.76
CA ALA A 531 -4.54 39.65 -4.04
C ALA A 531 -5.79 39.66 -4.91
N SER A 532 -6.46 38.51 -4.98
CA SER A 532 -7.69 38.34 -5.75
C SER A 532 -8.85 39.11 -5.12
N PHE A 533 -8.89 39.16 -3.79
CA PHE A 533 -9.78 40.02 -3.01
C PHE A 533 -9.22 40.27 -1.60
N VAL A 534 -9.76 41.31 -0.94
CA VAL A 534 -9.37 41.73 0.42
C VAL A 534 -10.62 41.90 1.27
N ILE A 535 -10.64 41.30 2.48
CA ILE A 535 -11.75 41.40 3.43
C ILE A 535 -11.18 41.75 4.80
N ASN A 536 -11.51 42.92 5.36
CA ASN A 536 -11.05 43.35 6.71
C ASN A 536 -9.53 43.23 6.93
N ASP A 537 -8.74 43.67 5.95
CA ASP A 537 -7.26 43.58 5.88
C ASP A 537 -6.68 42.16 5.74
N ASP A 538 -7.53 41.16 5.51
CA ASP A 538 -7.12 39.81 5.12
C ASP A 538 -7.03 39.73 3.59
N TYR A 539 -5.86 39.35 3.09
CA TYR A 539 -5.53 39.28 1.67
C TYR A 539 -5.56 37.81 1.20
N TYR A 540 -6.32 37.55 0.15
CA TYR A 540 -6.54 36.23 -0.42
C TYR A 540 -5.89 36.15 -1.80
N PHE A 541 -4.91 35.27 -1.96
CA PHE A 541 -4.12 35.16 -3.19
C PHE A 541 -4.33 33.80 -3.86
N ILE A 542 -4.90 33.79 -5.08
CA ILE A 542 -5.01 32.56 -5.91
C ILE A 542 -3.63 32.13 -6.41
N GLU A 543 -2.74 33.09 -6.64
CA GLU A 543 -1.35 32.87 -7.00
C GLU A 543 -0.43 33.13 -5.80
N THR A 544 0.87 32.91 -5.99
CA THR A 544 1.88 33.27 -4.99
C THR A 544 1.80 34.78 -4.65
N PRO A 545 1.71 35.17 -3.37
CA PRO A 545 1.50 36.55 -2.97
C PRO A 545 2.67 37.45 -3.35
N LYS A 546 2.33 38.59 -3.97
CA LYS A 546 3.26 39.64 -4.39
C LYS A 546 2.73 40.99 -3.94
N ILE A 547 3.58 41.77 -3.29
CA ILE A 547 3.30 43.11 -2.78
C ILE A 547 4.34 44.06 -3.36
N TYR A 548 3.88 45.05 -4.09
CA TYR A 548 4.66 46.14 -4.65
C TYR A 548 4.50 47.38 -3.77
N VAL A 549 5.61 47.86 -3.24
CA VAL A 549 5.68 49.07 -2.41
C VAL A 549 6.51 50.12 -3.17
N PRO A 550 5.89 51.22 -3.65
CA PRO A 550 6.62 52.34 -4.23
C PRO A 550 7.61 52.91 -3.20
N ASN A 551 8.87 53.08 -3.56
CA ASN A 551 9.87 53.60 -2.65
C ASN A 551 10.90 54.50 -3.34
N GLN A 552 11.18 55.64 -2.71
CA GLN A 552 12.09 56.69 -3.22
C GLN A 552 13.19 57.05 -2.20
N LYS A 553 13.38 56.23 -1.16
CA LYS A 553 14.40 56.44 -0.14
C LYS A 553 15.06 55.11 0.24
N SER A 554 16.36 55.10 0.45
CA SER A 554 17.01 53.97 1.14
C SER A 554 16.57 53.95 2.60
N GLY A 555 16.34 52.77 3.16
CA GLY A 555 15.81 52.68 4.52
C GLY A 555 15.55 51.28 5.03
N LEU A 556 15.09 51.19 6.27
CA LEU A 556 14.60 49.97 6.88
C LEU A 556 13.13 49.76 6.48
N LEU A 557 12.87 48.69 5.75
CA LEU A 557 11.53 48.18 5.50
C LEU A 557 11.13 47.30 6.68
N GLU A 558 9.97 47.54 7.27
CA GLU A 558 9.36 46.72 8.31
C GLU A 558 7.99 46.22 7.83
N ILE A 559 7.72 44.93 8.03
CA ILE A 559 6.45 44.30 7.63
C ILE A 559 5.92 43.51 8.83
N ASP A 560 4.74 43.88 9.29
CA ASP A 560 3.97 43.15 10.29
C ASP A 560 2.82 42.42 9.59
N PHE A 561 2.72 41.11 9.75
CA PHE A 561 1.66 40.31 9.14
C PHE A 561 1.25 39.13 10.02
N PHE A 562 0.05 38.62 9.79
CA PHE A 562 -0.44 37.37 10.36
C PHE A 562 -0.65 36.35 9.24
N MET A 563 0.02 35.20 9.33
CA MET A 563 -0.07 34.13 8.35
C MET A 563 -1.16 33.13 8.78
N TYR A 564 -2.27 33.08 8.04
CA TYR A 564 -3.34 32.11 8.30
C TYR A 564 -3.00 30.74 7.69
N TYR A 565 -2.51 30.75 6.46
CA TYR A 565 -2.18 29.57 5.66
C TYR A 565 -0.98 29.91 4.77
N TYR A 566 0.01 29.03 4.67
CA TYR A 566 1.18 29.13 3.81
C TYR A 566 1.53 27.77 3.17
N GLY A 567 1.21 27.62 1.88
CA GLY A 567 1.58 26.47 1.07
C GLY A 567 0.72 25.21 1.27
N GLU A 568 -0.36 25.25 2.03
CA GLU A 568 -1.27 24.12 2.18
C GLU A 568 -2.15 23.91 0.93
N ASP A 569 -2.35 22.64 0.55
CA ASP A 569 -3.14 22.24 -0.64
C ASP A 569 -4.61 22.69 -0.58
N CYS A 570 -5.12 23.00 0.62
CA CYS A 570 -6.51 23.41 0.81
C CYS A 570 -6.75 24.91 0.54
N ILE A 571 -5.72 25.72 0.32
CA ILE A 571 -5.84 27.18 0.15
C ILE A 571 -6.82 27.51 -0.99
N ASP A 572 -6.72 26.84 -2.14
CA ASP A 572 -7.59 27.13 -3.29
C ASP A 572 -9.07 26.85 -2.97
N ASN A 573 -9.35 25.75 -2.27
CA ASN A 573 -10.71 25.42 -1.81
C ASN A 573 -11.23 26.45 -0.80
N ILE A 574 -10.39 26.90 0.14
CA ILE A 574 -10.75 27.92 1.13
C ILE A 574 -11.09 29.25 0.44
N ILE A 575 -10.24 29.70 -0.49
CA ILE A 575 -10.46 30.95 -1.26
C ILE A 575 -11.78 30.87 -2.03
N ASN A 576 -12.02 29.76 -2.75
CA ASN A 576 -13.25 29.56 -3.52
C ASN A 576 -14.51 29.59 -2.65
N LEU A 577 -14.47 28.92 -1.48
CA LEU A 577 -15.59 28.92 -0.54
C LEU A 577 -15.86 30.30 0.05
N ILE A 578 -14.80 31.05 0.39
CA ILE A 578 -14.92 32.40 0.94
C ILE A 578 -15.46 33.37 -0.13
N ASP A 579 -14.95 33.34 -1.37
CA ASP A 579 -15.47 34.16 -2.48
C ASP A 579 -16.95 33.86 -2.75
N THR A 580 -17.30 32.58 -2.84
CA THR A 580 -18.70 32.16 -3.05
C THR A 580 -19.61 32.67 -1.92
N ASN A 581 -19.19 32.53 -0.67
CA ASN A 581 -19.94 33.00 0.48
C ASN A 581 -20.04 34.54 0.52
N HIS A 582 -18.97 35.24 0.12
CA HIS A 582 -18.99 36.69 0.03
C HIS A 582 -19.99 37.18 -1.03
N ARG A 583 -20.00 36.59 -2.22
CA ARG A 583 -20.96 36.89 -3.30
C ARG A 583 -22.40 36.61 -2.86
N LEU A 584 -22.66 35.45 -2.25
CA LEU A 584 -23.98 35.10 -1.73
C LEU A 584 -24.48 36.10 -0.68
N ASN A 585 -23.59 36.60 0.18
CA ASN A 585 -23.95 37.63 1.16
C ASN A 585 -24.23 39.00 0.52
N GLN A 586 -23.51 39.37 -0.54
CA GLN A 586 -23.82 40.57 -1.33
C GLN A 586 -25.18 40.44 -2.01
N GLU A 587 -25.43 39.34 -2.72
CA GLU A 587 -26.74 39.04 -3.35
C GLU A 587 -27.87 39.04 -2.32
N LEU A 588 -27.66 38.43 -1.15
CA LEU A 588 -28.64 38.44 -0.06
C LEU A 588 -28.90 39.85 0.46
N SER A 589 -27.88 40.71 0.53
CA SER A 589 -28.03 42.12 0.91
C SER A 589 -28.83 42.89 -0.13
N GLU A 590 -28.53 42.73 -1.42
CA GLU A 590 -29.25 43.34 -2.52
C GLU A 590 -30.72 42.88 -2.57
N ILE A 591 -30.98 41.59 -2.35
CA ILE A 591 -32.34 41.04 -2.24
C ILE A 591 -33.05 41.65 -1.04
N LYS A 592 -32.41 41.78 0.12
CA LYS A 592 -32.99 42.43 1.31
C LYS A 592 -33.31 43.91 1.09
N GLU A 593 -32.52 44.59 0.26
CA GLU A 593 -32.75 45.99 -0.12
C GLU A 593 -33.81 46.15 -1.22
N SER A 594 -34.09 45.09 -1.98
CA SER A 594 -35.09 45.08 -3.04
C SER A 594 -36.50 45.41 -2.53
N LYS A 595 -37.27 46.12 -3.37
CA LYS A 595 -38.69 46.44 -3.10
C LYS A 595 -39.54 45.17 -2.86
N ILE A 596 -39.20 44.06 -3.51
CA ILE A 596 -39.95 42.80 -3.43
C ILE A 596 -39.83 42.15 -2.05
N TYR A 597 -38.63 42.15 -1.46
CA TYR A 597 -38.41 41.65 -0.10
C TYR A 597 -39.09 42.52 0.97
N ARG A 598 -39.06 43.85 0.80
CA ARG A 598 -39.79 44.79 1.70
C ARG A 598 -41.31 44.60 1.63
N LEU A 599 -41.87 44.27 0.46
CA LEU A 599 -43.30 44.02 0.27
C LEU A 599 -43.76 42.66 0.81
N THR A 600 -42.89 41.65 0.84
CA THR A 600 -43.21 40.31 1.34
C THR A 600 -43.05 40.17 2.85
N LYS A 601 -42.14 40.94 3.49
CA LYS A 601 -41.98 40.94 4.95
C LYS A 601 -43.14 41.60 5.71
N ASN A 602 -43.88 42.51 5.06
CA ASN A 602 -45.06 43.17 5.65
C ASN A 602 -46.37 42.37 5.47
N LYS A 603 -46.30 41.11 5.05
CA LYS A 603 -47.45 40.23 4.85
C LYS A 603 -47.44 38.96 5.72
N ILE A 604 -46.60 38.91 6.75
CA ILE A 604 -46.65 37.91 7.83
C ILE A 604 -47.03 38.60 9.13
#